data_AF-A0A0B5HNE6-F1
#
_entry.id   AF-A0A0B5HNE6-F1
#
_cell.length_a   1.000
_cell.length_b   1.000
_cell.length_c   1.000
_cell.angle_alpha   90.00
_cell.angle_beta   90.00
_cell.angle_gamma   90.00
#
_symmetry.space_group_name_H-M   'P 1'
#
loop_
_entity.id
_entity.type
_entity.pdbx_description
1 polymer ?
#
loop_
_entity_poly.entity_id
_entity_poly.type
_entity_poly.pdbx_seq_one_letter_code
_entity_poly.pdbx_strand_id
1 'polypeptide(L)'
;MYLNLISLQAGPEWYGPLGMGFLGFMLGSMLLMFALLVGLYVYTSFTLMKVAERLKTKPAWLAWVPIGNLYLMSKMAKMQWWPILLLLAWWIPVLGQVAFLVFAVFAFIWMWKILEARKRPGWWSLFALIPMVGLIWYLVMWGILAWSKK
;
A
#
# COMPACT_ATOMS: atom_id res chain seq x y z
N MET A 1 8.74 6.76 58.13
CA MET A 1 7.50 7.36 57.57
C MET A 1 7.79 8.34 56.43
N TYR A 2 8.74 9.27 56.55
CA TYR A 2 9.09 10.27 55.50
C TYR A 2 9.67 9.68 54.19
N LEU A 3 10.43 8.58 54.25
CA LEU A 3 11.01 7.94 53.05
C LEU A 3 9.94 7.39 52.08
N ASN A 4 8.79 6.96 52.57
CA ASN A 4 7.69 6.46 51.74
C ASN A 4 6.92 7.58 51.03
N LEU A 5 6.96 8.81 51.54
CA LEU A 5 6.29 9.96 50.90
C LEU A 5 7.07 10.47 49.68
N ILE A 6 8.41 10.39 49.72
CA ILE A 6 9.28 10.80 48.62
C ILE A 6 9.18 9.82 47.44
N SER A 7 9.14 8.51 47.72
CA SER A 7 8.94 7.49 46.68
C SER A 7 7.53 7.47 46.09
N LEU A 8 6.52 7.94 46.84
CA LEU A 8 5.15 8.16 46.34
C LEU A 8 5.01 9.42 45.48
N GLN A 9 5.90 10.41 45.64
CA GLN A 9 5.93 11.65 44.85
C GLN A 9 6.80 11.54 43.58
N ALA A 10 7.75 10.60 43.55
CA ALA A 10 8.49 10.27 42.34
C ALA A 10 7.54 9.53 41.38
N GLY A 11 6.99 10.25 40.40
CA GLY A 11 6.35 9.61 39.25
C GLY A 11 7.32 8.61 38.58
N PRO A 12 6.82 7.64 37.81
CA PRO A 12 7.66 6.66 37.12
C PRO A 12 8.92 7.27 36.47
N GLU A 13 10.02 6.52 36.45
CA GLU A 13 11.35 7.07 36.11
C GLU A 13 11.44 7.68 34.70
N TRP A 14 10.48 7.34 33.82
CA TRP A 14 10.32 7.87 32.47
C TRP A 14 9.53 9.20 32.38
N TYR A 15 9.05 9.77 33.49
CA TYR A 15 8.47 11.14 33.51
C TYR A 15 9.54 12.24 33.50
N GLY A 16 10.83 11.89 33.49
CA GLY A 16 11.92 12.85 33.29
C GLY A 16 11.92 13.48 31.89
N PRO A 17 12.64 14.61 31.68
CA PRO A 17 12.68 15.32 30.40
C PRO A 17 13.03 14.44 29.19
N LEU A 18 13.93 13.47 29.38
CA LEU A 18 14.31 12.52 28.32
C LEU A 18 13.17 11.55 27.95
N GLY A 19 12.42 11.04 28.93
CA GLY A 19 11.31 10.12 28.69
C GLY A 19 10.08 10.82 28.08
N MET A 20 9.78 12.04 28.54
CA MET A 20 8.74 12.88 27.93
C MET A 20 9.12 13.30 26.50
N GLY A 21 10.39 13.62 26.24
CA GLY A 21 10.90 13.90 24.89
C GLY A 21 10.78 12.69 23.95
N PHE A 22 11.11 11.49 24.44
CA PHE A 22 10.96 10.24 23.68
C PHE A 22 9.49 9.94 23.35
N LEU A 23 8.58 10.06 24.32
CA LEU A 23 7.13 9.91 24.10
C LEU A 23 6.61 10.92 23.06
N GLY A 24 7.04 12.19 23.15
CA GLY A 24 6.69 13.21 22.18
C GLY A 24 7.14 12.87 20.76
N PHE A 25 8.38 12.40 20.60
CA PHE A 25 8.91 11.94 19.31
C PHE A 25 8.14 10.73 18.75
N MET A 26 7.84 9.74 19.60
CA MET A 26 7.05 8.57 19.19
C MET A 26 5.65 8.98 18.71
N LEU A 27 4.93 9.80 19.47
CA LEU A 27 3.60 10.28 19.09
C LEU A 27 3.65 11.12 17.81
N GLY A 28 4.61 12.05 17.70
CA GLY A 28 4.79 12.87 16.51
C GLY A 28 5.08 12.05 15.25
N SER A 29 5.98 11.06 15.36
CA SER A 29 6.31 10.17 14.25
C SER A 29 5.15 9.25 13.86
N MET A 30 4.38 8.73 14.82
CA MET A 30 3.17 7.94 14.56
C MET A 30 2.11 8.74 13.79
N LEU A 31 1.87 10.00 14.20
CA LEU A 31 0.93 10.88 13.51
C LEU A 31 1.38 11.21 12.08
N LEU A 32 2.66 11.51 11.90
CA LEU A 32 3.22 11.76 10.57
C LEU A 32 3.10 10.52 9.67
N MET A 33 3.45 9.33 10.17
CA MET A 33 3.31 8.08 9.42
C MET A 33 1.86 7.79 9.06
N PHE A 34 0.92 8.01 9.99
CA PHE A 34 -0.50 7.85 9.72
C PHE A 34 -0.98 8.78 8.61
N ALA A 35 -0.64 10.07 8.66
CA ALA A 35 -0.98 11.04 7.63
C ALA A 35 -0.41 10.67 6.25
N LEU A 36 0.85 10.20 6.21
CA LEU A 36 1.50 9.74 4.98
C LEU A 36 0.80 8.51 4.39
N LEU A 37 0.46 7.51 5.22
CA LEU A 37 -0.24 6.30 4.78
C LEU A 37 -1.62 6.62 4.20
N VAL A 38 -2.38 7.50 4.86
CA VAL A 38 -3.68 7.96 4.36
C VAL A 38 -3.52 8.70 3.04
N GLY A 39 -2.55 9.62 2.94
CA GLY A 39 -2.27 10.35 1.70
C GLY A 39 -1.91 9.42 0.53
N LEU A 40 -1.04 8.43 0.78
CA LEU A 40 -0.66 7.41 -0.22
C LEU A 40 -1.85 6.55 -0.65
N TYR A 41 -2.69 6.15 0.29
CA TYR A 41 -3.89 5.36 0.00
C TYR A 41 -4.91 6.15 -0.83
N VAL A 42 -5.16 7.42 -0.50
CA VAL A 42 -6.03 8.30 -1.28
C VAL A 42 -5.48 8.49 -2.69
N TYR A 43 -4.19 8.79 -2.82
CA TYR A 43 -3.53 8.97 -4.12
C TYR A 43 -3.61 7.72 -5.00
N THR A 44 -3.25 6.55 -4.45
CA THR A 44 -3.26 5.27 -5.19
C THR A 44 -4.69 4.87 -5.58
N SER A 45 -5.66 4.99 -4.67
CA SER A 45 -7.08 4.69 -4.96
C SER A 45 -7.63 5.61 -6.05
N PHE A 46 -7.32 6.91 -5.98
CA PHE A 46 -7.79 7.88 -6.97
C PHE A 46 -7.18 7.67 -8.35
N THR A 47 -5.86 7.46 -8.42
CA THR A 47 -5.17 7.20 -9.69
C THR A 47 -5.66 5.90 -10.33
N LEU A 48 -5.82 4.82 -9.55
CA LEU A 48 -6.39 3.57 -10.03
C LEU A 48 -7.81 3.74 -10.58
N MET A 49 -8.67 4.48 -9.87
CA MET A 49 -10.02 4.81 -10.32
C MET A 49 -10.00 5.54 -11.67
N LYS A 50 -9.11 6.53 -11.83
CA LYS A 50 -8.94 7.24 -13.10
C LYS A 50 -8.47 6.33 -14.22
N VAL A 51 -7.54 5.41 -13.95
CA VAL A 51 -7.11 4.43 -14.96
C VAL A 51 -8.26 3.52 -15.37
N ALA A 52 -9.07 3.05 -14.42
CA ALA A 52 -10.25 2.23 -14.70
C ALA A 52 -11.29 2.97 -15.55
N GLU A 53 -11.57 4.24 -15.25
CA GLU A 53 -12.43 5.10 -16.07
C GLU A 53 -11.90 5.22 -17.51
N ARG A 54 -10.59 5.44 -17.68
CA ARG A 54 -9.94 5.55 -19.00
C ARG A 54 -9.99 4.24 -19.79
N LEU A 55 -9.86 3.11 -19.09
CA LEU A 55 -10.00 1.77 -19.66
C LEU A 55 -11.48 1.33 -19.76
N LYS A 56 -12.44 2.20 -19.47
CA LYS A 56 -13.88 1.93 -19.49
C LYS A 56 -14.28 0.70 -18.65
N THR A 57 -13.51 0.41 -17.60
CA THR A 57 -13.73 -0.73 -16.70
C THR A 57 -14.64 -0.29 -15.55
N LYS A 58 -15.84 -0.87 -15.47
CA LYS A 58 -16.83 -0.60 -14.41
C LYS A 58 -16.87 -1.76 -13.41
N PRO A 59 -17.12 -1.49 -12.11
CA PRO A 59 -17.25 -0.17 -11.48
C PRO A 59 -15.89 0.41 -11.04
N ALA A 60 -15.57 1.64 -11.46
CA ALA A 60 -14.27 2.27 -11.16
C ALA A 60 -14.09 2.62 -9.68
N TRP A 61 -15.18 2.88 -8.94
CA TRP A 61 -15.14 3.23 -7.51
C TRP A 61 -14.58 2.10 -6.63
N LEU A 62 -14.58 0.85 -7.11
CA LEU A 62 -13.97 -0.28 -6.40
C LEU A 62 -12.49 -0.07 -6.10
N ALA A 63 -11.83 0.88 -6.77
CA ALA A 63 -10.47 1.29 -6.47
C ALA A 63 -10.25 1.74 -5.01
N TRP A 64 -11.31 2.23 -4.33
CA TRP A 64 -11.24 2.62 -2.93
C TRP A 64 -11.32 1.41 -1.99
N VAL A 65 -11.86 0.27 -2.40
CA VAL A 65 -11.96 -0.91 -1.52
C VAL A 65 -10.64 -1.69 -1.62
N PRO A 66 -9.93 -2.02 -0.53
CA PRO A 66 -8.64 -2.71 -0.61
C PRO A 66 -8.65 -4.02 -1.41
N ILE A 67 -9.72 -4.81 -1.32
CA ILE A 67 -9.89 -6.02 -2.15
C ILE A 67 -10.48 -5.68 -3.52
N GLY A 68 -11.32 -4.66 -3.59
CA GLY A 68 -11.91 -4.17 -4.84
C GLY A 68 -10.86 -3.61 -5.81
N ASN A 69 -9.77 -3.02 -5.29
CA ASN A 69 -8.69 -2.48 -6.09
C ASN A 69 -7.96 -3.60 -6.88
N LEU A 70 -7.75 -4.77 -6.26
CA LEU A 70 -7.12 -5.94 -6.88
C LEU A 70 -8.04 -6.55 -7.94
N TYR A 71 -9.32 -6.65 -7.63
CA TYR A 71 -10.34 -7.11 -8.59
C TYR A 71 -10.42 -6.17 -9.81
N LEU A 72 -10.36 -4.86 -9.56
CA LEU A 72 -10.38 -3.87 -10.62
C LEU A 72 -9.13 -3.97 -11.50
N MET A 73 -7.95 -4.21 -10.91
CA MET A 73 -6.72 -4.48 -11.64
C MET A 73 -6.83 -5.72 -12.54
N SER A 74 -7.35 -6.85 -12.04
CA SER A 74 -7.53 -8.04 -12.85
C SER A 74 -8.51 -7.80 -14.02
N LYS A 75 -9.58 -7.03 -13.78
CA LYS A 75 -10.54 -6.64 -14.82
C LYS A 75 -9.93 -5.72 -15.88
N MET A 76 -9.19 -4.71 -15.47
CA MET A 76 -8.47 -3.81 -16.40
C MET A 76 -7.43 -4.57 -17.24
N ALA A 77 -6.77 -5.56 -16.64
CA ALA A 77 -5.85 -6.46 -17.32
C ALA A 77 -6.55 -7.47 -18.26
N LYS A 78 -7.89 -7.57 -18.21
CA LYS A 78 -8.70 -8.61 -18.87
C LYS A 78 -8.27 -10.03 -18.49
N MET A 79 -7.90 -10.23 -17.22
CA MET A 79 -7.43 -11.50 -16.68
C MET A 79 -8.33 -12.01 -15.55
N GLN A 80 -8.13 -13.27 -15.17
CA GLN A 80 -8.91 -13.93 -14.11
C GLN A 80 -8.61 -13.33 -12.73
N TRP A 81 -9.64 -13.25 -11.89
CA TRP A 81 -9.60 -12.67 -10.54
C TRP A 81 -9.29 -13.68 -9.43
N TRP A 82 -9.31 -14.98 -9.74
CA TRP A 82 -9.08 -16.04 -8.75
C TRP A 82 -7.77 -15.92 -7.95
N PRO A 83 -6.66 -15.33 -8.46
CA PRO A 83 -5.45 -15.16 -7.65
C PRO A 83 -5.69 -14.37 -6.36
N ILE A 84 -6.75 -13.54 -6.28
CA ILE A 84 -7.12 -12.84 -5.05
C ILE A 84 -7.48 -13.83 -3.93
N LEU A 85 -8.03 -15.00 -4.26
CA LEU A 85 -8.38 -16.04 -3.28
C LEU A 85 -7.14 -16.62 -2.58
N LEU A 86 -5.96 -16.54 -3.22
CA LEU A 86 -4.69 -16.99 -2.63
C LEU A 86 -4.32 -16.18 -1.38
N LEU A 87 -4.82 -14.94 -1.26
CA LEU A 87 -4.63 -14.13 -0.05
C LEU A 87 -5.33 -14.72 1.18
N LEU A 88 -6.32 -15.61 0.99
CA LEU A 88 -6.94 -16.33 2.09
C LEU A 88 -6.00 -17.39 2.67
N ALA A 89 -5.02 -17.91 1.92
CA ALA A 89 -4.10 -18.92 2.44
C ALA A 89 -3.03 -18.34 3.41
N TRP A 90 -3.09 -17.06 3.77
CA TRP A 90 -2.00 -16.36 4.48
C TRP A 90 -1.66 -16.96 5.85
N TRP A 91 -2.62 -17.58 6.54
CA TRP A 91 -2.43 -18.16 7.87
C TRP A 91 -1.74 -19.53 7.87
N ILE A 92 -1.53 -20.14 6.69
CA ILE A 92 -0.89 -21.46 6.60
C ILE A 92 0.63 -21.26 6.45
N PRO A 93 1.45 -21.63 7.43
CA PRO A 93 2.90 -21.55 7.31
C PRO A 93 3.36 -22.42 6.13
N VAL A 94 4.25 -21.90 5.27
CA VAL A 94 4.63 -22.46 3.94
C VAL A 94 3.60 -22.22 2.83
N LEU A 95 2.39 -22.78 2.90
CA LEU A 95 1.41 -22.64 1.81
C LEU A 95 1.01 -21.17 1.57
N GLY A 96 0.90 -20.36 2.62
CA GLY A 96 0.63 -18.93 2.52
C GLY A 96 1.75 -18.16 1.83
N GLN A 97 3.01 -18.55 2.03
CA GLN A 97 4.15 -17.92 1.35
C GLN A 97 4.16 -18.25 -0.15
N VAL A 98 3.93 -19.52 -0.49
CA VAL A 98 3.82 -19.94 -1.90
C VAL A 98 2.63 -19.27 -2.57
N ALA A 99 1.47 -19.24 -1.91
CA ALA A 99 0.27 -18.56 -2.39
C ALA A 99 0.52 -17.05 -2.62
N PHE A 100 1.24 -16.39 -1.71
CA PHE A 100 1.63 -14.99 -1.85
C PHE A 100 2.57 -14.77 -3.04
N LEU A 101 3.57 -15.63 -3.24
CA LEU A 101 4.47 -15.56 -4.39
C LEU A 101 3.71 -15.72 -5.71
N VAL A 102 2.81 -16.70 -5.80
CA VAL A 102 1.97 -16.89 -6.98
C VAL A 102 1.09 -15.66 -7.22
N PHE A 103 0.44 -15.14 -6.17
CA PHE A 103 -0.34 -13.91 -6.26
C PHE A 103 0.49 -12.73 -6.76
N ALA A 104 1.71 -12.54 -6.24
CA ALA A 104 2.60 -11.46 -6.65
C ALA A 104 2.96 -11.53 -8.14
N VAL A 105 3.20 -12.73 -8.67
CA VAL A 105 3.41 -12.95 -10.11
C VAL A 105 2.18 -12.54 -10.92
N PHE A 106 0.97 -12.94 -10.50
CA PHE A 106 -0.26 -12.52 -11.17
C PHE A 106 -0.49 -11.02 -11.11
N ALA A 107 -0.29 -10.39 -9.95
CA ALA A 107 -0.41 -8.94 -9.78
C ALA A 107 0.57 -8.18 -10.67
N PHE A 108 1.79 -8.71 -10.83
CA PHE A 108 2.79 -8.18 -11.75
C PHE A 108 2.33 -8.28 -13.21
N ILE A 109 1.80 -9.43 -13.63
CA ILE A 109 1.28 -9.62 -14.98
C ILE A 109 0.07 -8.70 -15.23
N TRP A 110 -0.82 -8.50 -14.23
CA TRP A 110 -1.92 -7.55 -14.35
C TRP A 110 -1.40 -6.13 -14.60
N MET A 111 -0.38 -5.71 -13.84
CA MET A 111 0.25 -4.40 -14.06
C MET A 111 0.81 -4.26 -15.47
N TRP A 112 1.54 -5.28 -15.94
CA TRP A 112 2.09 -5.32 -17.29
C TRP A 112 0.98 -5.15 -18.34
N LYS A 113 -0.13 -5.89 -18.20
CA LYS A 113 -1.27 -5.82 -19.12
C LYS A 113 -2.00 -4.48 -19.07
N ILE A 114 -2.11 -3.85 -17.90
CA ILE A 114 -2.69 -2.51 -17.75
C ILE A 114 -1.83 -1.47 -18.47
N LEU A 115 -0.49 -1.58 -18.38
CA LEU A 115 0.44 -0.71 -19.12
C LEU A 115 0.24 -0.86 -20.62
N GLU A 116 0.20 -2.10 -21.14
CA GLU A 116 -0.05 -2.39 -22.55
C GLU A 116 -1.41 -1.83 -23.00
N ALA A 117 -2.47 -2.00 -22.18
CA ALA A 117 -3.80 -1.47 -22.46
C ALA A 117 -3.83 0.07 -22.54
N ARG A 118 -2.89 0.74 -21.86
CA ARG A 118 -2.67 2.19 -21.91
C ARG A 118 -1.58 2.60 -22.89
N LYS A 119 -1.19 1.72 -23.82
CA LYS A 119 -0.17 1.96 -24.86
C LYS A 119 1.17 2.39 -24.26
N ARG A 120 1.48 1.89 -23.05
CA ARG A 120 2.76 2.07 -22.38
C ARG A 120 3.55 0.77 -22.45
N PRO A 121 4.88 0.84 -22.47
CA PRO A 121 5.72 -0.34 -22.44
C PRO A 121 5.48 -1.16 -21.18
N GLY A 122 5.12 -2.43 -21.32
CA GLY A 122 4.85 -3.32 -20.19
C GLY A 122 6.04 -3.54 -19.26
N TRP A 123 7.27 -3.45 -19.80
CA TRP A 123 8.51 -3.58 -19.04
C TRP A 123 8.70 -2.49 -17.97
N TRP A 124 7.93 -1.38 -18.03
CA TRP A 124 7.90 -0.40 -16.94
C TRP A 124 7.44 -0.99 -15.61
N SER A 125 6.71 -2.10 -15.62
CA SER A 125 6.35 -2.83 -14.40
C SER A 125 7.57 -3.39 -13.67
N LEU A 126 8.67 -3.74 -14.37
CA LEU A 126 9.88 -4.32 -13.76
C LEU A 126 10.57 -3.38 -12.78
N PHE A 127 10.53 -2.07 -13.04
CA PHE A 127 11.10 -1.08 -12.14
C PHE A 127 10.43 -1.07 -10.76
N ALA A 128 9.18 -1.53 -10.65
CA ALA A 128 8.49 -1.65 -9.37
C ALA A 128 9.11 -2.73 -8.45
N LEU A 129 9.91 -3.66 -9.00
CA LEU A 129 10.59 -4.71 -8.23
C LEU A 129 11.91 -4.24 -7.60
N ILE A 130 12.46 -3.10 -8.03
CA ILE A 130 13.72 -2.58 -7.50
C ILE A 130 13.47 -2.06 -6.08
N PRO A 131 14.19 -2.53 -5.04
CA PRO A 131 14.05 -2.02 -3.69
C PRO A 131 14.32 -0.51 -3.64
N MET A 132 13.61 0.21 -2.77
CA MET A 132 13.67 1.68 -2.57
C MET A 132 13.16 2.52 -3.76
N VAL A 133 13.66 2.27 -4.97
CA VAL A 133 13.27 3.00 -6.19
C VAL A 133 11.88 2.59 -6.65
N GLY A 134 11.54 1.31 -6.48
CA GLY A 134 10.30 0.71 -6.99
C GLY A 134 9.04 1.34 -6.42
N LEU A 135 9.04 1.77 -5.15
CA LEU A 135 7.89 2.46 -4.55
C LEU A 135 7.65 3.82 -5.21
N ILE A 136 8.71 4.63 -5.34
CA ILE A 136 8.64 5.95 -5.98
C ILE A 136 8.20 5.78 -7.43
N TRP A 137 8.82 4.85 -8.14
CA TRP A 137 8.45 4.53 -9.53
C TRP A 137 7.00 4.08 -9.66
N TYR A 138 6.53 3.21 -8.78
CA TYR A 138 5.15 2.72 -8.77
C TYR A 138 4.14 3.88 -8.63
N LEU A 139 4.40 4.83 -7.74
CA LEU A 139 3.56 6.01 -7.57
C LEU A 139 3.56 6.93 -8.80
N VAL A 140 4.74 7.17 -9.39
CA VAL A 140 4.90 7.95 -10.61
C VAL A 140 4.19 7.28 -11.78
N MET A 141 4.33 5.97 -11.93
CA MET A 141 3.74 5.17 -12.99
C MET A 141 2.20 5.23 -12.94
N TRP A 142 1.59 5.07 -11.77
CA TRP A 142 0.14 5.22 -11.61
C TRP A 142 -0.34 6.63 -11.93
N GLY A 143 0.43 7.66 -11.58
CA GLY A 143 0.13 9.04 -11.97
C GLY A 143 0.20 9.25 -13.48
N ILE A 144 1.26 8.77 -14.13
CA ILE A 144 1.40 8.82 -15.59
C ILE A 144 0.22 8.09 -16.25
N LEU A 145 -0.16 6.91 -15.75
CA LEU A 145 -1.32 6.21 -16.28
C LEU A 145 -2.60 7.02 -16.07
N ALA A 146 -2.86 7.56 -14.88
CA ALA A 146 -4.08 8.31 -14.60
C ALA A 146 -4.26 9.55 -15.49
N TRP A 147 -3.20 10.33 -15.70
CA TRP A 147 -3.28 11.65 -16.34
C TRP A 147 -2.71 11.72 -17.76
N SER A 148 -2.03 10.68 -18.24
CA SER A 148 -1.57 10.63 -19.64
C SER A 148 -2.75 10.81 -20.61
N LYS A 149 -2.58 11.74 -21.56
CA LYS A 149 -3.50 11.94 -22.69
C LYS A 149 -3.41 10.84 -23.75
N LYS A 150 -2.32 10.06 -23.73
CA LYS A 150 -2.13 8.86 -24.55
C LYS A 150 -2.78 7.64 -23.89
#